data_AF-A0A935QUZ3-F1
#
_entry.id   AF-A0A935QUZ3-F1
#
_cell.length_a   1.000
_cell.length_b   1.000
_cell.length_c   1.000
_cell.angle_alpha   90.00
_cell.angle_beta   90.00
_cell.angle_gamma   90.00
#
_symmetry.space_group_name_H-M   'P 1'
#
loop_
_entity.id
_entity.type
_entity.pdbx_description
1 polymer ?
#
loop_
_entity_poly.entity_id
_entity_poly.type
_entity_poly.pdbx_seq_one_letter_code
_entity_poly.pdbx_strand_id
1 'polypeptide(L)'
;MPLFLDLWPEGHFRAGAPTTSTLNITVEALDRLQERAEAVLYAFTWGSVPVVPLFTEDLTLATKTFYRVNSMGKPMTEFHMISALTWGPNDKIDGNLDLAQSLEQAWQEATLPRAWEPTDEQQTLTVIKGMLGMELARSPVEKLVARIKERPQLGAEAVALLARAMHLASALIGTPRSLPYQMQLTITAIALHELPEGVTPDPELLRRWWGLTTVWGSFASAASHRVRVALEHLKDALRGDLRPWPDSLLRTVEPQPLPNLELRNARARYFLDGYAQGCGQLQHLHQHGARALLSLFQEHGPRPGNRLLWPTDQRMALEEALTVRDEDACADTSSTPNAWITGRRRTSQALWSTASP
;
A
#
# COMPACT_ATOMS: atom_id res chain seq x y z
N MET A 1 -2.92 14.70 -21.82
CA MET A 1 -3.80 14.69 -23.00
C MET A 1 -4.69 15.93 -22.95
N PRO A 2 -4.27 17.10 -23.48
CA PRO A 2 -5.09 18.29 -23.47
C PRO A 2 -5.41 18.75 -24.91
N LEU A 3 -6.64 18.57 -25.37
CA LEU A 3 -7.15 19.25 -26.57
C LEU A 3 -8.68 19.31 -26.66
N PHE A 4 -9.39 19.10 -25.55
CA PHE A 4 -10.84 19.17 -25.52
C PHE A 4 -11.25 19.89 -24.26
N LEU A 5 -11.57 21.18 -24.40
CA LEU A 5 -12.51 21.99 -23.60
C LEU A 5 -12.05 23.45 -23.63
N ASP A 6 -12.22 24.11 -24.77
CA ASP A 6 -12.15 25.57 -24.87
C ASP A 6 -13.08 26.07 -25.99
N LEU A 7 -14.29 25.52 -26.05
CA LEU A 7 -15.35 26.00 -26.94
C LEU A 7 -16.71 25.75 -26.28
N TRP A 8 -17.20 26.69 -25.48
CA TRP A 8 -18.58 27.19 -25.55
C TRP A 8 -18.80 28.34 -24.56
N PRO A 9 -18.96 29.57 -25.06
CA PRO A 9 -20.20 30.27 -24.75
C PRO A 9 -20.80 30.95 -26.00
N GLU A 10 -22.13 30.90 -26.07
CA GLU A 10 -22.99 31.65 -26.99
C GLU A 10 -23.04 31.19 -28.46
N GLY A 11 -23.90 30.20 -28.71
CA GLY A 11 -25.17 30.49 -29.37
C GLY A 11 -25.19 31.04 -30.80
N HIS A 12 -24.11 30.99 -31.59
CA HIS A 12 -24.18 31.25 -33.03
C HIS A 12 -23.18 30.40 -33.83
N PHE A 13 -23.68 29.43 -34.58
CA PHE A 13 -22.88 28.71 -35.58
C PHE A 13 -22.62 29.63 -36.77
N ARG A 14 -21.55 30.43 -36.72
CA ARG A 14 -20.96 31.02 -37.93
C ARG A 14 -19.88 30.08 -38.43
N ALA A 15 -20.11 29.46 -39.58
CA ALA A 15 -19.08 28.77 -40.34
C ALA A 15 -18.05 29.80 -40.85
N GLY A 16 -17.12 30.19 -39.99
CA GLY A 16 -15.90 30.88 -40.39
C GLY A 16 -14.89 29.84 -40.83
N ALA A 17 -14.57 29.81 -42.13
CA ALA A 17 -13.49 28.98 -42.65
C ALA A 17 -12.17 29.36 -41.92
N PRO A 18 -11.45 28.40 -41.32
CA PRO A 18 -10.17 28.68 -40.69
C PRO A 18 -9.17 29.09 -41.77
N THR A 19 -8.52 30.22 -41.55
CA THR A 19 -7.33 30.64 -42.28
C THR A 19 -6.30 29.53 -42.17
N THR A 20 -5.99 28.93 -43.31
CA THR A 20 -5.08 27.82 -43.52
C THR A 20 -3.64 28.21 -43.15
N SER A 21 -3.27 28.05 -41.88
CA SER A 21 -1.89 27.67 -41.54
C SER A 21 -1.74 26.19 -41.88
N THR A 22 -0.94 25.92 -42.90
CA THR A 22 -0.78 24.67 -43.65
C THR A 22 -0.42 23.44 -42.79
N LEU A 23 -1.44 22.71 -42.35
CA LEU A 23 -1.32 21.27 -42.12
C LEU A 23 -1.53 20.58 -43.47
N ASN A 24 -0.47 20.01 -44.05
CA ASN A 24 -0.56 19.14 -45.24
C ASN A 24 -1.24 17.81 -44.86
N ILE A 25 -2.55 17.86 -44.65
CA ILE A 25 -3.38 16.68 -44.42
C ILE A 25 -3.68 16.08 -45.79
N THR A 26 -3.28 14.83 -46.00
CA THR A 26 -3.58 14.12 -47.26
C THR A 26 -5.09 13.88 -47.38
N VAL A 27 -5.60 13.78 -48.61
CA VAL A 27 -7.02 13.49 -48.87
C VAL A 27 -7.46 12.21 -48.14
N GLU A 28 -6.61 11.18 -48.15
CA GLU A 28 -6.84 9.91 -47.44
C GLU A 28 -6.95 10.10 -45.91
N ALA A 29 -6.21 11.04 -45.33
CA ALA A 29 -6.32 11.36 -43.91
C ALA A 29 -7.60 12.14 -43.60
N LEU A 30 -8.06 12.98 -44.52
CA LEU A 30 -9.35 13.68 -44.40
C LEU A 30 -10.51 12.70 -44.46
N ASP A 31 -10.51 11.76 -45.41
CA ASP A 31 -11.55 10.73 -45.54
C ASP A 31 -11.62 9.84 -44.29
N ARG A 32 -10.47 9.41 -43.75
CA ARG A 32 -10.44 8.66 -42.48
C ARG A 32 -10.98 9.44 -41.29
N LEU A 33 -10.76 10.75 -41.24
CA LEU A 33 -11.30 11.60 -40.17
C LEU A 33 -12.81 11.77 -40.33
N GLN A 34 -13.30 11.90 -41.56
CA GLN A 34 -14.72 11.98 -41.86
C GLN A 34 -15.44 10.67 -41.49
N GLU A 35 -14.91 9.51 -41.90
CA GLU A 35 -15.46 8.20 -41.53
C GLU A 35 -15.53 8.01 -40.01
N ARG A 36 -14.48 8.44 -39.28
CA ARG A 36 -14.48 8.39 -37.81
C ARG A 36 -15.52 9.34 -37.20
N ALA A 37 -15.69 10.53 -37.75
CA ALA A 37 -16.70 11.48 -37.28
C ALA A 37 -18.12 10.95 -37.52
N GLU A 38 -18.39 10.36 -38.68
CA GLU A 38 -19.66 9.72 -39.01
C GLU A 38 -19.95 8.51 -38.12
N ALA A 39 -18.94 7.67 -37.82
CA ALA A 39 -19.07 6.56 -36.90
C ALA A 39 -19.40 7.00 -35.46
N VAL A 40 -18.78 8.09 -34.99
CA VAL A 40 -19.11 8.69 -33.68
C VAL A 40 -20.53 9.25 -33.69
N LEU A 41 -20.92 10.00 -34.72
CA LEU A 41 -22.27 10.55 -34.85
C LEU A 41 -23.32 9.42 -34.86
N TYR A 42 -23.08 8.36 -35.62
CA TYR A 42 -23.92 7.17 -35.66
C TYR A 42 -24.04 6.54 -34.26
N ALA A 43 -22.93 6.38 -33.54
CA ALA A 43 -22.95 5.87 -32.17
C ALA A 43 -23.75 6.76 -31.20
N PHE A 44 -23.69 8.09 -31.34
CA PHE A 44 -24.51 9.02 -30.54
C PHE A 44 -25.99 9.00 -30.92
N THR A 45 -26.31 8.70 -32.18
CA THR A 45 -27.70 8.67 -32.66
C THR A 45 -28.41 7.41 -32.17
N TRP A 46 -27.68 6.28 -32.10
CA TRP A 46 -28.25 4.99 -31.68
C TRP A 46 -28.02 4.65 -30.20
N GLY A 47 -27.01 5.24 -29.57
CA GLY A 47 -26.79 5.15 -28.14
C GLY A 47 -27.67 6.16 -27.42
N SER A 48 -28.71 5.72 -26.72
CA SER A 48 -29.41 6.61 -25.78
C SER A 48 -28.42 7.01 -24.69
N VAL A 49 -27.95 8.26 -24.69
CA VAL A 49 -27.16 8.80 -23.57
C VAL A 49 -28.15 9.19 -22.49
N PRO A 50 -28.24 8.47 -21.36
CA PRO A 50 -29.13 8.86 -20.28
C PRO A 50 -28.62 10.18 -19.68
N VAL A 51 -29.30 11.28 -19.97
CA VAL A 51 -29.05 12.56 -19.29
C VAL A 51 -29.84 12.53 -17.99
N VAL A 52 -29.13 12.50 -16.86
CA VAL A 52 -29.73 12.63 -15.53
C VAL A 52 -29.49 14.06 -15.06
N PRO A 53 -30.47 14.99 -15.20
CA PRO A 53 -30.31 16.35 -14.70
C PRO A 53 -30.28 16.33 -13.17
N LEU A 54 -29.20 16.85 -12.59
CA LEU A 54 -29.05 17.00 -11.14
C LEU A 54 -29.26 18.45 -10.77
N PHE A 55 -30.43 18.75 -10.19
CA PHE A 55 -30.72 20.04 -9.58
C PHE A 55 -30.61 19.89 -8.07
N THR A 56 -29.46 20.27 -7.52
CA THR A 56 -29.27 20.30 -6.07
C THR A 56 -28.27 21.39 -5.71
N GLU A 57 -28.56 22.10 -4.62
CA GLU A 57 -27.63 23.03 -3.98
C GLU A 57 -26.72 22.31 -2.97
N ASP A 58 -27.00 21.03 -2.68
CA ASP A 58 -26.21 20.20 -1.79
C ASP A 58 -25.07 19.53 -2.57
N LEU A 59 -23.86 20.06 -2.38
CA LEU A 59 -22.64 19.53 -2.97
C LEU A 59 -22.43 18.05 -2.60
N THR A 60 -22.71 17.64 -1.36
CA THR A 60 -22.57 16.25 -0.93
C THR A 60 -23.51 15.33 -1.73
N LEU A 61 -24.75 15.75 -1.98
CA LEU A 61 -25.72 14.99 -2.77
C LEU A 61 -25.32 14.92 -4.24
N ALA A 62 -24.87 16.03 -4.82
CA ALA A 62 -24.35 16.09 -6.18
C ALA A 62 -23.16 15.12 -6.33
N THR A 63 -22.17 15.23 -5.44
CA THR A 63 -20.96 14.44 -5.47
C THR A 63 -21.24 12.94 -5.30
N LYS A 64 -22.13 12.54 -4.38
CA LYS A 64 -22.55 11.12 -4.25
C LYS A 64 -23.22 10.60 -5.52
N THR A 65 -24.01 11.44 -6.18
CA THR A 65 -24.69 11.05 -7.41
C THR A 65 -23.70 10.92 -8.57
N PHE A 66 -22.78 11.87 -8.72
CA PHE A 66 -21.66 11.78 -9.67
C PHE A 66 -20.79 10.54 -9.42
N TYR A 67 -20.45 10.26 -8.17
CA TYR A 67 -19.71 9.05 -7.79
C TYR A 67 -20.43 7.79 -8.25
N ARG A 68 -21.73 7.68 -7.95
CA ARG A 68 -22.54 6.52 -8.31
C ARG A 68 -22.63 6.32 -9.82
N VAL A 69 -22.90 7.39 -10.57
CA VAL A 69 -23.01 7.33 -12.03
C VAL A 69 -21.67 6.93 -12.68
N ASN A 70 -20.57 7.55 -12.26
CA ASN A 70 -19.25 7.26 -12.86
C ASN A 70 -18.69 5.89 -12.46
N SER A 71 -19.00 5.41 -11.26
CA SER A 71 -18.52 4.10 -10.76
C SER A 71 -19.02 2.90 -11.57
N MET A 72 -20.06 3.06 -12.41
CA MET A 72 -20.51 2.00 -13.32
C MET A 72 -19.60 1.78 -14.53
N GLY A 73 -18.77 2.77 -14.90
CA GLY A 73 -17.84 2.69 -16.02
C GLY A 73 -16.40 2.43 -15.59
N LYS A 74 -15.75 3.45 -15.02
CA LYS A 74 -14.41 3.35 -14.41
C LYS A 74 -14.56 3.59 -12.91
N PRO A 75 -14.01 2.74 -12.03
CA PRO A 75 -14.12 2.95 -10.60
C PRO A 75 -13.54 4.32 -10.22
N MET A 76 -14.40 5.22 -9.75
CA MET A 76 -13.99 6.52 -9.23
C MET A 76 -13.54 6.32 -7.78
N THR A 77 -12.33 6.74 -7.45
CA THR A 77 -11.83 6.72 -6.08
C THR A 77 -12.23 8.02 -5.37
N GLU A 78 -12.13 8.04 -4.05
CA GLU A 78 -12.28 9.28 -3.29
C GLU A 78 -11.22 10.31 -3.72
N PHE A 79 -10.02 9.85 -4.07
CA PHE A 79 -8.98 10.71 -4.62
C PHE A 79 -9.41 11.47 -5.87
N HIS A 80 -9.97 10.80 -6.89
CA HIS A 80 -10.39 11.49 -8.11
C HIS A 80 -11.41 12.62 -7.83
N MET A 81 -12.32 12.37 -6.89
CA MET A 81 -13.32 13.33 -6.46
C MET A 81 -12.69 14.53 -5.73
N ILE A 82 -11.79 14.27 -4.77
CA ILE A 82 -11.07 15.35 -4.07
C ILE A 82 -10.24 16.16 -5.07
N SER A 83 -9.52 15.50 -5.98
CA SER A 83 -8.71 16.17 -7.00
C SER A 83 -9.55 17.10 -7.90
N ALA A 84 -10.73 16.65 -8.32
CA ALA A 84 -11.65 17.46 -9.11
C ALA A 84 -12.19 18.69 -8.34
N LEU A 85 -12.41 18.57 -7.04
CA LEU A 85 -12.92 19.67 -6.20
C LEU A 85 -11.80 20.63 -5.72
N THR A 86 -10.57 20.14 -5.66
CA THR A 86 -9.40 20.99 -5.42
C THR A 86 -9.03 21.80 -6.65
N TRP A 87 -9.28 21.25 -7.85
CA TRP A 87 -9.11 21.95 -9.12
C TRP A 87 -10.07 23.15 -9.22
N GLY A 88 -9.57 24.27 -9.70
CA GLY A 88 -10.36 25.48 -9.95
C GLY A 88 -9.84 26.18 -11.21
N PRO A 89 -10.72 26.61 -12.14
CA PRO A 89 -10.32 27.52 -13.20
C PRO A 89 -10.07 28.91 -12.60
N ASN A 90 -8.92 29.50 -12.92
CA ASN A 90 -8.43 30.79 -12.41
C ASN A 90 -9.51 31.90 -12.47
N ASP A 91 -9.57 32.74 -11.42
CA ASP A 91 -9.37 34.20 -11.53
C ASP A 91 -9.80 35.00 -10.29
N LYS A 92 -10.40 34.38 -9.27
CA LYS A 92 -10.80 35.12 -8.07
C LYS A 92 -10.34 34.43 -6.80
N ILE A 93 -9.13 34.83 -6.39
CA ILE A 93 -8.65 34.84 -4.99
C ILE A 93 -8.50 33.41 -4.43
N ASP A 94 -7.25 33.01 -4.23
CA ASP A 94 -6.79 31.71 -3.69
C ASP A 94 -6.44 30.67 -4.77
N GLY A 95 -5.13 30.39 -4.88
CA GLY A 95 -4.48 29.79 -6.04
C GLY A 95 -5.01 28.44 -6.52
N ASN A 96 -4.83 28.19 -7.82
CA ASN A 96 -5.10 26.91 -8.46
C ASN A 96 -4.29 25.79 -7.82
N LEU A 97 -4.97 24.83 -7.19
CA LEU A 97 -4.35 23.61 -6.69
C LEU A 97 -4.84 22.41 -7.50
N ASP A 98 -4.04 22.00 -8.48
CA ASP A 98 -4.20 20.69 -9.11
C ASP A 98 -3.50 19.64 -8.24
N LEU A 99 -4.28 18.99 -7.36
CA LEU A 99 -3.75 17.99 -6.44
C LEU A 99 -3.15 16.79 -7.20
N ALA A 100 -3.78 16.32 -8.27
CA ALA A 100 -3.28 15.18 -9.04
C ALA A 100 -1.93 15.51 -9.70
N GLN A 101 -1.84 16.65 -10.37
CA GLN A 101 -0.58 17.09 -10.96
C GLN A 101 0.50 17.29 -9.89
N SER A 102 0.15 17.85 -8.73
CA SER A 102 1.07 18.04 -7.62
C SER A 102 1.60 16.71 -7.07
N LEU A 103 0.75 15.69 -6.91
CA LEU A 103 1.18 14.37 -6.46
C LEU A 103 2.06 13.67 -7.51
N GLU A 104 1.69 13.76 -8.79
CA GLU A 104 2.47 13.17 -9.88
C GLU A 104 3.89 13.77 -9.91
N GLN A 105 3.99 15.10 -9.85
CA GLN A 105 5.28 15.79 -9.80
C GLN A 105 6.09 15.39 -8.57
N ALA A 106 5.48 15.38 -7.39
CA ALA A 106 6.17 15.01 -6.15
C ALA A 106 6.70 13.56 -6.20
N TRP A 107 5.96 12.61 -6.78
CA TRP A 107 6.44 11.24 -6.95
C TRP A 107 7.57 11.11 -7.98
N GLN A 108 7.58 11.93 -9.03
CA GLN A 108 8.67 11.97 -10.01
C GLN A 108 9.97 12.49 -9.39
N GLU A 109 9.88 13.44 -8.45
CA GLU A 109 11.02 14.02 -7.74
C GLU A 109 11.48 13.15 -6.55
N ALA A 110 10.62 12.27 -6.03
CA ALA A 110 10.92 11.42 -4.89
C ALA A 110 11.96 10.33 -5.21
N THR A 111 12.97 10.21 -4.34
CA THR A 111 13.92 9.09 -4.40
C THR A 111 13.39 7.91 -3.60
N LEU A 112 13.14 6.79 -4.26
CA LEU A 112 12.62 5.56 -3.65
C LEU A 112 13.72 4.51 -3.43
N PRO A 113 13.53 3.57 -2.48
CA PRO A 113 14.43 2.45 -2.33
C PRO A 113 14.41 1.55 -3.58
N ARG A 114 15.47 0.74 -3.76
CA ARG A 114 15.58 -0.15 -4.91
C ARG A 114 14.36 -1.07 -5.03
N ALA A 115 13.78 -1.11 -6.23
CA ALA A 115 12.63 -1.94 -6.60
C ALA A 115 11.30 -1.58 -5.92
N TRP A 116 11.25 -0.47 -5.17
CA TRP A 116 10.00 0.17 -4.74
C TRP A 116 9.48 1.10 -5.83
N GLU A 117 8.16 1.24 -5.87
CA GLU A 117 7.44 2.08 -6.82
C GLU A 117 6.57 3.08 -6.05
N PRO A 118 6.16 4.20 -6.66
CA PRO A 118 5.18 5.11 -6.09
C PRO A 118 3.93 4.37 -5.62
N THR A 119 3.38 4.78 -4.48
CA THR A 119 2.10 4.23 -4.02
C THR A 119 0.94 4.76 -4.86
N ASP A 120 -0.23 4.14 -4.74
CA ASP A 120 -1.42 4.72 -5.33
C ASP A 120 -1.81 6.07 -4.69
N GLU A 121 -2.57 6.86 -5.46
CA GLU A 121 -3.01 8.19 -5.06
C GLU A 121 -3.95 8.16 -3.85
N GLN A 122 -4.72 7.07 -3.69
CA GLN A 122 -5.62 6.88 -2.55
C GLN A 122 -4.84 6.68 -1.24
N GLN A 123 -3.71 5.99 -1.29
CA GLN A 123 -2.80 5.82 -0.16
C GLN A 123 -2.17 7.15 0.22
N THR A 124 -1.76 7.95 -0.77
CA THR A 124 -1.23 9.31 -0.55
C THR A 124 -2.28 10.22 0.08
N LEU A 125 -3.52 10.21 -0.42
CA LEU A 125 -4.64 10.93 0.20
C LEU A 125 -4.92 10.49 1.63
N THR A 126 -4.77 9.20 1.91
CA THR A 126 -4.95 8.66 3.27
C THR A 126 -3.88 9.21 4.22
N VAL A 127 -2.65 9.41 3.76
CA VAL A 127 -1.60 10.08 4.55
C VAL A 127 -1.94 11.56 4.77
N ILE A 128 -2.40 12.28 3.74
CA ILE A 128 -2.86 13.68 3.86
C ILE A 128 -3.95 13.80 4.94
N LYS A 129 -4.95 12.90 4.93
CA LYS A 129 -5.99 12.85 5.97
C LYS A 129 -5.40 12.68 7.37
N GLY A 130 -4.44 11.77 7.51
CA GLY A 130 -3.74 11.53 8.77
C GLY A 130 -2.98 12.76 9.27
N MET A 131 -2.26 13.45 8.39
CA MET A 131 -1.56 14.70 8.71
C MET A 131 -2.51 15.82 9.13
N LEU A 132 -3.72 15.85 8.55
CA LEU A 132 -4.78 16.80 8.92
C LEU A 132 -5.53 16.40 10.20
N GLY A 133 -5.16 15.29 10.85
CA GLY A 133 -5.86 14.78 12.04
C GLY A 133 -7.28 14.30 11.76
N MET A 134 -7.58 13.91 10.52
CA MET A 134 -8.90 13.45 10.10
C MET A 134 -9.02 11.92 10.21
N GLU A 135 -10.26 11.42 10.26
CA GLU A 135 -10.49 9.97 10.25
C GLU A 135 -10.15 9.39 8.86
N LEU A 136 -9.24 8.41 8.85
CA LEU A 136 -8.67 7.84 7.61
C LEU A 136 -9.73 7.18 6.72
N ALA A 137 -10.68 6.47 7.33
CA ALA A 137 -11.70 5.70 6.61
C ALA A 137 -12.86 6.56 6.08
N ARG A 138 -13.24 7.61 6.81
CA ARG A 138 -14.39 8.46 6.48
C ARG A 138 -14.08 9.90 6.86
N SER A 139 -13.99 10.77 5.86
CA SER A 139 -13.76 12.19 6.06
C SER A 139 -14.80 12.97 5.28
N PRO A 140 -15.41 14.05 5.86
CA PRO A 140 -16.27 14.94 5.10
C PRO A 140 -15.48 15.59 3.96
N VAL A 141 -15.98 15.44 2.73
CA VAL A 141 -15.29 15.81 1.49
C VAL A 141 -15.00 17.30 1.45
N GLU A 142 -15.99 18.11 1.80
CA GLU A 142 -15.96 19.57 1.78
C GLU A 142 -14.89 20.09 2.75
N LYS A 143 -14.85 19.51 3.96
CA LYS A 143 -13.83 19.84 4.96
C LYS A 143 -12.43 19.44 4.50
N LEU A 144 -12.28 18.26 3.89
CA LEU A 144 -10.99 17.80 3.38
C LEU A 144 -10.47 18.71 2.27
N VAL A 145 -11.32 19.07 1.30
CA VAL A 145 -10.97 20.00 0.20
C VAL A 145 -10.56 21.36 0.74
N ALA A 146 -11.32 21.94 1.66
CA ALA A 146 -10.99 23.24 2.26
C ALA A 146 -9.61 23.22 2.92
N ARG A 147 -9.33 22.18 3.73
CA ARG A 147 -8.05 22.03 4.45
C ARG A 147 -6.87 21.76 3.52
N ILE A 148 -7.09 21.08 2.39
CA ILE A 148 -6.07 20.90 1.35
C ILE A 148 -5.77 22.22 0.64
N LYS A 149 -6.80 23.03 0.31
CA LYS A 149 -6.62 24.35 -0.31
C LYS A 149 -5.88 25.33 0.62
N GLU A 150 -6.12 25.27 1.93
CA GLU A 150 -5.41 26.07 2.94
C GLU A 150 -3.91 25.72 3.03
N ARG A 151 -3.50 24.52 2.60
CA ARG A 151 -2.11 24.02 2.71
C ARG A 151 -1.72 23.25 1.43
N PRO A 152 -1.48 23.95 0.31
CA PRO A 152 -1.21 23.31 -0.99
C PRO A 152 0.03 22.39 -0.99
N GLN A 153 0.98 22.61 -0.09
CA GLN A 153 2.18 21.79 0.06
C GLN A 153 1.93 20.39 0.64
N LEU A 154 0.73 20.09 1.16
CA LEU A 154 0.40 18.79 1.78
C LEU A 154 0.61 17.60 0.85
N GLY A 155 0.43 17.79 -0.47
CA GLY A 155 0.67 16.74 -1.46
C GLY A 155 2.13 16.30 -1.46
N ALA A 156 3.05 17.26 -1.63
CA ALA A 156 4.49 17.00 -1.62
C ALA A 156 4.97 16.47 -0.25
N GLU A 157 4.49 17.04 0.85
CA GLU A 157 4.81 16.56 2.21
C GLU A 157 4.40 15.10 2.42
N ALA A 158 3.19 14.71 1.98
CA ALA A 158 2.70 13.33 2.13
C ALA A 158 3.53 12.33 1.30
N VAL A 159 3.93 12.71 0.08
CA VAL A 159 4.82 11.89 -0.76
C VAL A 159 6.19 11.72 -0.12
N ALA A 160 6.77 12.81 0.40
CA ALA A 160 8.06 12.74 1.11
C ALA A 160 8.01 11.82 2.33
N LEU A 161 6.91 11.87 3.11
CA LEU A 161 6.69 10.99 4.25
C LEU A 161 6.52 9.52 3.85
N LEU A 162 5.81 9.24 2.76
CA LEU A 162 5.67 7.88 2.22
C LEU A 162 7.01 7.35 1.72
N ALA A 163 7.76 8.13 0.93
CA ALA A 163 9.08 7.75 0.47
C ALA A 163 10.03 7.45 1.64
N ARG A 164 10.00 8.30 2.69
CA ARG A 164 10.75 8.07 3.93
C ARG A 164 10.33 6.78 4.63
N ALA A 165 9.03 6.52 4.73
CA ALA A 165 8.51 5.28 5.30
C ALA A 165 8.93 4.05 4.48
N MET A 166 9.01 4.15 3.15
CA MET A 166 9.50 3.08 2.27
C MET A 166 10.98 2.80 2.50
N HIS A 167 11.82 3.84 2.67
CA HIS A 167 13.24 3.66 3.02
C HIS A 167 13.41 2.92 4.34
N LEU A 168 12.66 3.30 5.37
CA LEU A 168 12.67 2.57 6.63
C LEU A 168 12.18 1.14 6.46
N ALA A 169 11.08 0.93 5.72
CA ALA A 169 10.54 -0.40 5.45
C ALA A 169 11.51 -1.29 4.65
N SER A 170 12.32 -0.72 3.76
CA SER A 170 13.30 -1.47 2.96
C SER A 170 14.44 -2.07 3.78
N ALA A 171 14.71 -1.52 4.97
CA ALA A 171 15.64 -2.11 5.94
C ALA A 171 15.01 -3.29 6.71
N LEU A 172 13.68 -3.35 6.75
CA LEU A 172 12.91 -4.34 7.52
C LEU A 172 12.41 -5.50 6.65
N ILE A 173 12.13 -5.22 5.38
CA ILE A 173 11.51 -6.12 4.43
C ILE A 173 12.34 -6.06 3.16
N GLY A 174 12.82 -7.22 2.71
CA GLY A 174 13.74 -7.30 1.59
C GLY A 174 13.10 -6.97 0.23
N THR A 175 11.78 -7.07 0.09
CA THR A 175 11.09 -6.69 -1.14
C THR A 175 9.71 -6.07 -0.87
N PRO A 176 9.30 -5.02 -1.60
CA PRO A 176 7.98 -4.40 -1.43
C PRO A 176 6.82 -5.37 -1.67
N ARG A 177 7.04 -6.44 -2.46
CA ARG A 177 6.05 -7.51 -2.67
C ARG A 177 5.73 -8.29 -1.39
N SER A 178 6.65 -8.28 -0.44
CA SER A 178 6.49 -8.92 0.86
C SER A 178 5.88 -8.00 1.91
N LEU A 179 5.57 -6.74 1.56
CA LEU A 179 4.90 -5.80 2.47
C LEU A 179 3.63 -6.47 3.03
N PRO A 180 3.51 -6.71 4.36
CA PRO A 180 2.41 -7.50 4.89
C PRO A 180 1.07 -6.78 4.72
N TYR A 181 1.04 -5.49 5.07
CA TYR A 181 -0.11 -4.62 4.92
C TYR A 181 0.30 -3.23 4.41
N GLN A 182 -0.35 -2.72 3.36
CA GLN A 182 -0.17 -1.33 2.91
C GLN A 182 -0.45 -0.32 4.03
N MET A 183 -1.41 -0.62 4.92
CA MET A 183 -1.76 0.24 6.05
C MET A 183 -0.58 0.44 7.04
N GLN A 184 0.34 -0.52 7.18
CA GLN A 184 1.53 -0.33 8.02
C GLN A 184 2.41 0.79 7.47
N LEU A 185 2.59 0.84 6.14
CA LEU A 185 3.34 1.89 5.47
C LEU A 185 2.64 3.26 5.64
N THR A 186 1.33 3.31 5.43
CA THR A 186 0.52 4.52 5.62
C THR A 186 0.59 5.06 7.05
N ILE A 187 0.39 4.20 8.05
CA ILE A 187 0.46 4.60 9.47
C ILE A 187 1.87 5.05 9.82
N THR A 188 2.90 4.37 9.33
CA THR A 188 4.29 4.77 9.54
C THR A 188 4.53 6.16 8.97
N ALA A 189 4.13 6.43 7.71
CA ALA A 189 4.27 7.75 7.09
C ALA A 189 3.56 8.86 7.90
N ILE A 190 2.34 8.61 8.38
CA ILE A 190 1.61 9.57 9.22
C ILE A 190 2.32 9.79 10.55
N ALA A 191 2.80 8.72 11.20
CA ALA A 191 3.48 8.83 12.49
C ALA A 191 4.83 9.58 12.38
N LEU A 192 5.53 9.43 11.25
CA LEU A 192 6.76 10.18 10.94
C LEU A 192 6.53 11.69 10.80
N HIS A 193 5.31 12.15 10.47
CA HIS A 193 4.99 13.57 10.37
C HIS A 193 5.15 14.32 11.68
N GLU A 194 4.95 13.63 12.81
CA GLU A 194 5.03 14.23 14.14
C GLU A 194 6.43 14.15 14.75
N LEU A 195 7.37 13.48 14.06
CA LEU A 195 8.76 13.47 14.47
C LEU A 195 9.47 14.74 14.00
N PRO A 196 10.35 15.33 14.84
CA PRO A 196 11.19 16.43 14.40
C PRO A 196 12.02 16.03 13.18
N GLU A 197 12.29 16.99 12.29
CA GLU A 197 13.15 16.76 11.14
C GLU A 197 14.54 16.25 11.57
N GLY A 198 15.07 15.29 10.82
CA GLY A 198 16.36 14.66 11.11
C GLY A 198 16.35 13.55 12.16
N VAL A 199 15.27 13.37 12.93
CA VAL A 199 15.15 12.25 13.89
C VAL A 199 14.84 10.97 13.15
N THR A 200 15.77 10.02 13.12
CA THR A 200 15.55 8.69 12.55
C THR A 200 14.98 7.75 13.61
N PRO A 201 13.83 7.09 13.36
CA PRO A 201 13.29 6.07 14.25
C PRO A 201 14.28 4.94 14.49
N ASP A 202 14.21 4.32 15.67
CA ASP A 202 14.88 3.05 15.92
C ASP A 202 14.35 1.98 14.96
N PRO A 203 15.20 1.39 14.09
CA PRO A 203 14.78 0.35 13.17
C PRO A 203 14.25 -0.90 13.90
N GLU A 204 14.76 -1.22 15.09
CA GLU A 204 14.34 -2.38 15.85
C GLU A 204 12.92 -2.22 16.40
N LEU A 205 12.59 -1.03 16.93
CA LEU A 205 11.23 -0.67 17.31
C LEU A 205 10.24 -0.84 16.15
N LEU A 206 10.58 -0.32 14.97
CA LEU A 206 9.74 -0.46 13.79
C LEU A 206 9.60 -1.93 13.37
N ARG A 207 10.68 -2.70 13.39
CA ARG A 207 10.67 -4.14 13.11
C ARG A 207 9.71 -4.88 14.04
N ARG A 208 9.80 -4.62 15.36
CA ARG A 208 8.93 -5.22 16.37
C ARG A 208 7.46 -4.84 16.13
N TRP A 209 7.17 -3.56 15.91
CA TRP A 209 5.81 -3.08 15.69
C TRP A 209 5.18 -3.67 14.41
N TRP A 210 5.93 -3.71 13.31
CA TRP A 210 5.49 -4.29 12.04
C TRP A 210 5.29 -5.81 12.16
N GLY A 211 6.20 -6.50 12.84
CA GLY A 211 6.08 -7.93 13.12
C GLY A 211 4.82 -8.25 13.93
N LEU A 212 4.59 -7.54 15.04
CA LEU A 212 3.44 -7.77 15.92
C LEU A 212 2.11 -7.48 15.22
N THR A 213 1.98 -6.34 14.54
CA THR A 213 0.76 -6.02 13.77
C THR A 213 0.51 -7.03 12.63
N THR A 214 1.57 -7.65 12.11
CA THR A 214 1.46 -8.71 11.11
C THR A 214 0.99 -10.02 11.71
N VAL A 215 1.68 -10.52 12.74
CA VAL A 215 1.40 -11.81 13.38
C VAL A 215 -0.01 -11.84 13.96
N TRP A 216 -0.45 -10.74 14.58
CA TRP A 216 -1.80 -10.61 15.11
C TRP A 216 -2.85 -10.26 14.07
N GLY A 217 -2.45 -10.07 12.80
CA GLY A 217 -3.37 -9.77 11.71
C GLY A 217 -4.20 -8.52 11.96
N SER A 218 -3.62 -7.50 12.61
CA SER A 218 -4.31 -6.30 13.08
C SER A 218 -5.04 -5.57 11.94
N PHE A 219 -4.56 -5.73 10.71
CA PHE A 219 -5.08 -5.08 9.51
C PHE A 219 -5.85 -6.00 8.53
N ALA A 220 -6.06 -7.29 8.84
CA ALA A 220 -6.69 -8.24 7.92
C ALA A 220 -8.17 -7.95 7.57
N SER A 221 -8.83 -7.11 8.35
CA SER A 221 -10.24 -6.69 8.17
C SER A 221 -10.53 -5.36 8.89
N ALA A 222 -9.48 -4.54 9.07
CA ALA A 222 -9.48 -3.54 10.13
C ALA A 222 -10.65 -2.56 10.03
N ALA A 223 -11.51 -2.60 11.06
CA ALA A 223 -12.40 -1.50 11.39
C ALA A 223 -11.58 -0.23 11.66
N SER A 224 -12.11 0.94 11.27
CA SER A 224 -11.46 2.26 11.42
C SER A 224 -10.84 2.48 12.80
N HIS A 225 -11.49 1.96 13.85
CA HIS A 225 -11.01 2.04 15.23
C HIS A 225 -9.61 1.42 15.42
N ARG A 226 -9.34 0.23 14.87
CA ARG A 226 -8.04 -0.45 15.04
C ARG A 226 -6.91 0.31 14.37
N VAL A 227 -7.17 0.88 13.20
CA VAL A 227 -6.22 1.72 12.47
C VAL A 227 -5.82 2.93 13.32
N ARG A 228 -6.81 3.60 13.93
CA ARG A 228 -6.57 4.72 14.84
C ARG A 228 -5.73 4.32 16.06
N VAL A 229 -6.09 3.21 16.73
CA VAL A 229 -5.31 2.73 17.88
C VAL A 229 -3.88 2.36 17.49
N ALA A 230 -3.70 1.72 16.33
CA ALA A 230 -2.38 1.36 15.82
C ALA A 230 -1.54 2.61 15.52
N LEU A 231 -2.14 3.65 14.93
CA LEU A 231 -1.48 4.92 14.67
C LEU A 231 -1.02 5.60 15.95
N GLU A 232 -1.91 5.76 16.93
CA GLU A 232 -1.56 6.40 18.20
C GLU A 232 -0.49 5.60 18.96
N HIS A 233 -0.61 4.27 18.98
CA HIS A 233 0.42 3.43 19.59
C HIS A 233 1.78 3.57 18.90
N LEU A 234 1.83 3.67 17.57
CA LEU A 234 3.08 3.89 16.85
C LEU A 234 3.65 5.28 17.15
N LYS A 235 2.82 6.33 17.16
CA LYS A 235 3.26 7.69 17.50
C LYS A 235 3.86 7.75 18.90
N ASP A 236 3.20 7.17 19.89
CA ASP A 236 3.70 7.11 21.27
C ASP A 236 5.05 6.38 21.32
N ALA A 237 5.15 5.21 20.68
CA ALA A 237 6.38 4.45 20.61
C ALA A 237 7.53 5.23 19.95
N LEU A 238 7.27 5.95 18.86
CA LEU A 238 8.25 6.78 18.17
C LEU A 238 8.72 7.99 18.99
N ARG A 239 7.90 8.47 19.93
CA ARG A 239 8.30 9.52 20.90
C ARG A 239 9.05 8.96 22.12
N GLY A 240 9.24 7.64 22.19
CA GLY A 240 9.86 6.95 23.32
C GLY A 240 8.87 6.58 24.44
N ASP A 241 7.57 6.84 24.28
CA ASP A 241 6.53 6.40 25.22
C ASP A 241 6.11 4.95 24.87
N LEU A 242 6.86 3.99 25.41
CA LEU A 242 6.59 2.56 25.21
C LEU A 242 5.43 2.09 26.07
N ARG A 243 4.21 2.27 25.55
CA ARG A 243 2.98 1.75 26.16
C ARG A 243 2.84 0.24 26.01
N PRO A 244 2.08 -0.43 26.90
CA PRO A 244 1.68 -1.82 26.68
C PRO A 244 0.93 -2.00 25.37
N TRP A 245 1.07 -3.19 24.77
CA TRP A 245 0.39 -3.50 23.52
C TRP A 245 -1.13 -3.44 23.68
N PRO A 246 -1.89 -2.71 22.84
CA PRO A 246 -3.32 -2.57 23.01
C PRO A 246 -4.08 -3.85 22.61
N ASP A 247 -4.95 -4.33 23.49
CA ASP A 247 -5.81 -5.51 23.24
C ASP A 247 -6.63 -5.38 21.95
N SER A 248 -7.05 -4.16 21.61
CA SER A 248 -7.83 -3.91 20.39
C SER A 248 -7.07 -4.20 19.08
N LEU A 249 -5.73 -4.25 19.12
CA LEU A 249 -4.89 -4.63 17.98
C LEU A 249 -4.74 -6.16 17.84
N LEU A 250 -5.10 -6.92 18.87
CA LEU A 250 -5.15 -8.37 18.80
C LEU A 250 -6.42 -8.78 18.03
N ARG A 251 -6.25 -9.46 16.88
CA ARG A 251 -7.40 -10.06 16.18
C ARG A 251 -7.90 -11.28 16.92
N THR A 252 -6.98 -12.06 17.48
CA THR A 252 -7.23 -13.25 18.28
C THR A 252 -6.27 -13.23 19.47
N VAL A 253 -6.74 -13.68 20.64
CA VAL A 253 -5.89 -13.83 21.82
C VAL A 253 -4.96 -15.05 21.67
N GLU A 254 -5.37 -16.03 20.88
CA GLU A 254 -4.59 -17.24 20.64
C GLU A 254 -3.67 -17.09 19.43
N PRO A 255 -2.40 -17.54 19.53
CA PRO A 255 -1.49 -17.66 18.40
C PRO A 255 -2.11 -18.55 17.33
N GLN A 256 -2.36 -17.98 16.16
CA GLN A 256 -2.87 -18.73 15.03
C GLN A 256 -1.68 -19.35 14.29
N PRO A 257 -1.72 -20.65 13.90
CA PRO A 257 -0.64 -21.26 13.13
C PRO A 257 -0.40 -20.47 11.84
N LEU A 258 0.82 -20.59 11.31
CA LEU A 258 1.12 -19.99 10.01
C LEU A 258 0.11 -20.56 8.99
N PRO A 259 -0.61 -19.70 8.27
CA PRO A 259 -1.58 -20.16 7.29
C PRO A 259 -0.86 -20.78 6.10
N ASN A 260 -1.59 -21.23 5.09
CA ASN A 260 -0.98 -21.60 3.81
C ASN A 260 0.01 -20.52 3.38
N LEU A 261 1.18 -20.93 2.87
CA LEU A 261 2.28 -20.05 2.44
C LEU A 261 1.93 -19.21 1.18
N GLU A 262 0.66 -18.91 0.97
CA GLU A 262 0.19 -18.05 -0.11
C GLU A 262 0.53 -16.60 0.18
N LEU A 263 1.16 -15.91 -0.79
CA LEU A 263 1.49 -14.48 -0.66
C LEU A 263 0.26 -13.56 -0.51
N ARG A 264 -0.97 -14.07 -0.64
CA ARG A 264 -2.17 -13.30 -0.28
C ARG A 264 -2.24 -13.06 1.22
N ASN A 265 -1.68 -13.96 2.03
CA ASN A 265 -1.68 -13.84 3.48
C ASN A 265 -0.51 -12.96 3.94
N ALA A 266 -0.80 -11.94 4.76
CA ALA A 266 0.20 -11.02 5.29
C ALA A 266 1.28 -11.73 6.13
N ARG A 267 0.87 -12.72 6.94
CA ARG A 267 1.78 -13.50 7.79
C ARG A 267 2.69 -14.39 6.96
N ALA A 268 2.15 -15.01 5.91
CA ALA A 268 2.94 -15.79 4.97
C ALA A 268 3.96 -14.91 4.24
N ARG A 269 3.56 -13.73 3.75
CA ARG A 269 4.49 -12.76 3.12
C ARG A 269 5.65 -12.40 4.03
N TYR A 270 5.36 -11.97 5.25
CA TYR A 270 6.37 -11.58 6.23
C TYR A 270 7.31 -12.73 6.59
N PHE A 271 6.76 -13.92 6.80
CA PHE A 271 7.55 -15.12 7.07
C PHE A 271 8.48 -15.47 5.89
N LEU A 272 7.94 -15.49 4.67
CA LEU A 272 8.71 -15.86 3.48
C LEU A 272 9.80 -14.86 3.15
N ASP A 273 9.57 -13.58 3.44
CA ASP A 273 10.58 -12.54 3.30
C ASP A 273 11.78 -12.79 4.22
N GLY A 274 11.51 -12.96 5.52
CA GLY A 274 12.55 -13.26 6.50
C GLY A 274 13.28 -14.56 6.19
N TYR A 275 12.55 -15.60 5.76
CA TYR A 275 13.15 -16.86 5.33
C TYR A 275 14.05 -16.69 4.10
N ALA A 276 13.56 -16.03 3.05
CA ALA A 276 14.32 -15.79 1.83
C ALA A 276 15.56 -14.92 2.10
N GLN A 277 15.46 -13.94 3.00
CA GLN A 277 16.59 -13.14 3.45
C GLN A 277 17.63 -14.00 4.17
N GLY A 278 17.21 -14.84 5.13
CA GLY A 278 18.11 -15.75 5.86
C GLY A 278 18.82 -16.76 4.96
N CYS A 279 18.18 -17.19 3.87
CA CYS A 279 18.78 -18.08 2.88
C CYS A 279 19.57 -17.37 1.77
N GLY A 280 19.63 -16.04 1.75
CA GLY A 280 20.27 -15.27 0.66
C GLY A 280 19.55 -15.39 -0.70
N GLN A 281 18.27 -15.75 -0.71
CA GLN A 281 17.46 -16.01 -1.90
C GLN A 281 16.39 -14.94 -2.18
N LEU A 282 16.55 -13.76 -1.60
CA LEU A 282 15.58 -12.65 -1.71
C LEU A 282 15.26 -12.26 -3.15
N GLN A 283 16.25 -12.33 -4.07
CA GLN A 283 16.02 -12.04 -5.49
C GLN A 283 15.01 -13.00 -6.13
N HIS A 284 14.98 -14.27 -5.73
CA HIS A 284 14.01 -15.24 -6.25
C HIS A 284 12.59 -14.89 -5.81
N LEU A 285 12.42 -14.50 -4.54
CA LEU A 285 11.12 -14.04 -4.03
C LEU A 285 10.67 -12.75 -4.76
N HIS A 286 11.59 -11.83 -5.01
CA HIS A 286 11.32 -10.61 -5.75
C HIS A 286 10.83 -10.88 -7.19
N GLN A 287 11.56 -11.71 -7.93
CA GLN A 287 11.27 -12.00 -9.35
C GLN A 287 10.04 -12.88 -9.55
N HIS A 288 9.89 -13.92 -8.72
CA HIS A 288 8.89 -14.98 -8.96
C HIS A 288 7.70 -14.93 -8.00
N GLY A 289 7.75 -14.10 -6.96
CA GLY A 289 6.68 -14.01 -5.97
C GLY A 289 6.34 -15.38 -5.39
N ALA A 290 5.06 -15.75 -5.42
CA ALA A 290 4.60 -17.01 -4.82
C ALA A 290 5.17 -18.24 -5.51
N ARG A 291 5.60 -18.13 -6.77
CA ARG A 291 6.24 -19.24 -7.50
C ARG A 291 7.65 -19.54 -6.97
N ALA A 292 8.28 -18.61 -6.25
CA ALA A 292 9.57 -18.82 -5.62
C ALA A 292 9.54 -19.88 -4.51
N LEU A 293 8.37 -20.19 -3.95
CA LEU A 293 8.21 -21.12 -2.83
C LEU A 293 8.91 -22.46 -3.07
N LEU A 294 8.71 -23.07 -4.23
CA LEU A 294 9.32 -24.38 -4.53
C LEU A 294 10.85 -24.29 -4.59
N SER A 295 11.38 -23.15 -5.04
CA SER A 295 12.82 -22.89 -5.13
C SER A 295 13.43 -22.49 -3.79
N LEU A 296 12.67 -21.90 -2.88
CA LEU A 296 13.09 -21.55 -1.51
C LEU A 296 13.20 -22.79 -0.61
N PHE A 297 12.42 -23.84 -0.91
CA PHE A 297 12.34 -25.08 -0.13
C PHE A 297 12.77 -26.32 -0.93
N GLN A 298 13.92 -26.26 -1.63
CA GLN A 298 14.34 -27.29 -2.61
C GLN A 298 14.33 -28.74 -2.06
N GLU A 299 14.61 -28.94 -0.77
CA GLU A 299 14.62 -30.28 -0.15
C GLU A 299 13.23 -30.76 0.33
N HIS A 300 12.23 -29.86 0.38
CA HIS A 300 10.91 -30.09 0.97
C HIS A 300 9.78 -29.76 -0.02
N GLY A 301 9.96 -30.17 -1.30
CA GLY A 301 8.99 -30.02 -2.38
C GLY A 301 7.55 -30.39 -2.00
N PRO A 302 6.56 -30.04 -2.85
CA PRO A 302 5.20 -29.65 -2.51
C PRO A 302 4.44 -30.74 -1.75
N ARG A 303 4.71 -30.87 -0.45
CA ARG A 303 3.84 -31.61 0.45
C ARG A 303 2.77 -30.61 0.90
N PRO A 304 1.47 -30.95 0.74
CA PRO A 304 0.36 -30.08 1.18
C PRO A 304 0.31 -29.86 2.71
N GLY A 305 1.30 -30.37 3.45
CA GLY A 305 1.44 -30.29 4.89
C GLY A 305 2.50 -29.32 5.41
N ASN A 306 2.95 -28.32 4.63
CA ASN A 306 3.80 -27.23 5.16
C ASN A 306 2.99 -26.28 6.08
N ARG A 307 2.40 -26.85 7.13
CA ARG A 307 2.14 -26.16 8.39
C ARG A 307 3.47 -26.19 9.12
N LEU A 308 4.10 -25.03 9.31
CA LEU A 308 5.14 -24.90 10.33
C LEU A 308 4.45 -25.13 11.68
N LEU A 309 4.50 -26.38 12.15
CA LEU A 309 4.14 -26.72 13.51
C LEU A 309 5.37 -26.37 14.35
N TRP A 310 5.31 -25.28 15.11
CA TRP A 310 6.29 -25.10 16.18
C TRP A 310 6.08 -26.18 17.24
N PRO A 311 7.13 -26.91 17.63
CA PRO A 311 7.11 -27.71 18.85
C PRO A 311 6.63 -26.84 20.03
N THR A 312 5.77 -27.39 20.88
CA THR A 312 5.08 -26.64 21.94
C THR A 312 6.06 -25.97 22.92
N ASP A 313 7.17 -26.63 23.17
CA ASP A 313 8.35 -26.16 23.91
C ASP A 313 8.99 -24.91 23.30
N GLN A 314 9.12 -24.84 21.97
CA GLN A 314 9.69 -23.67 21.28
C GLN A 314 8.75 -22.46 21.29
N ARG A 315 7.43 -22.71 21.21
CA ARG A 315 6.42 -21.66 21.39
C ARG A 315 6.48 -21.06 22.80
N MET A 316 6.53 -21.92 23.81
CA MET A 316 6.60 -21.47 25.21
C MET A 316 7.87 -20.65 25.48
N ALA A 317 9.01 -21.07 24.93
CA ALA A 317 10.26 -20.31 25.05
C ALA A 317 10.19 -18.93 24.39
N LEU A 318 9.54 -18.80 23.23
CA LEU A 318 9.34 -17.50 22.57
C LEU A 318 8.36 -16.61 23.35
N GLU A 319 7.26 -17.18 23.86
CA GLU A 319 6.30 -16.45 24.71
C GLU A 319 7.00 -15.94 25.98
N GLU A 320 7.82 -16.77 26.62
CA GLU A 320 8.60 -16.40 27.81
C GLU A 320 9.65 -15.32 27.51
N ALA A 321 10.43 -15.46 26.43
CA ALA A 321 11.42 -14.47 26.01
C ALA A 321 10.80 -13.10 25.69
N LEU A 322 9.62 -13.09 25.05
CA LEU A 322 8.88 -11.85 24.77
C LEU A 322 8.29 -11.21 26.04
N THR A 323 8.01 -12.02 27.07
CA THR A 323 7.44 -11.54 28.33
C THR A 323 8.52 -10.98 29.27
N VAL A 324 9.74 -11.53 29.22
CA VAL A 324 10.79 -11.21 30.19
C VAL A 324 11.68 -10.02 29.77
N ARG A 325 11.57 -9.49 28.53
CA ARG A 325 12.52 -8.46 28.00
C ARG A 325 13.99 -8.92 28.14
N ASP A 326 14.24 -10.21 28.00
CA ASP A 326 15.60 -10.73 28.03
C ASP A 326 16.14 -10.77 26.60
N GLU A 327 16.87 -9.72 26.20
CA GLU A 327 17.44 -9.62 24.85
C GLU A 327 18.51 -10.70 24.61
N ASP A 328 19.08 -11.27 25.67
CA ASP A 328 20.11 -12.30 25.61
C ASP A 328 19.55 -13.71 25.36
N ALA A 329 18.31 -14.01 25.78
CA ALA A 329 17.67 -15.31 25.54
C ALA A 329 17.36 -15.56 24.05
N CYS A 330 17.18 -14.50 23.26
CA CYS A 330 17.03 -14.60 21.81
C CYS A 330 18.36 -14.89 21.10
N ALA A 331 19.51 -14.52 21.69
CA ALA A 331 20.83 -14.68 21.07
C ALA A 331 21.35 -16.13 21.13
N ASP A 332 20.97 -16.91 22.14
CA ASP A 332 21.59 -18.22 22.43
C ASP A 332 21.01 -19.39 21.61
N THR A 333 19.96 -19.16 20.80
CA THR A 333 19.52 -20.14 19.78
C THR A 333 20.40 -20.17 18.52
N SER A 334 21.44 -19.33 18.47
CA SER A 334 22.33 -19.21 17.30
C SER A 334 23.53 -20.18 17.30
N SER A 335 23.72 -21.00 18.34
CA SER A 335 24.78 -22.01 18.34
C SER A 335 24.36 -23.32 17.65
N THR A 336 24.07 -23.28 16.35
CA THR A 336 24.43 -24.29 15.32
C THR A 336 23.70 -24.05 13.99
N PRO A 337 24.32 -23.34 13.03
CA PRO A 337 23.97 -23.47 11.62
C PRO A 337 24.98 -24.41 10.96
N ASN A 338 24.79 -25.75 11.05
CA ASN A 338 25.33 -26.75 10.08
C ASN A 338 25.12 -28.24 10.41
N ALA A 339 24.40 -28.63 11.47
CA ALA A 339 24.18 -30.05 11.77
C ALA A 339 22.99 -30.72 11.05
N TRP A 340 22.20 -29.97 10.27
CA TRP A 340 20.88 -30.43 9.81
C TRP A 340 20.86 -31.20 8.47
N ILE A 341 21.99 -31.43 7.77
CA ILE A 341 22.01 -32.02 6.41
C ILE A 341 22.64 -33.42 6.30
N THR A 342 23.24 -34.01 7.33
CA THR A 342 23.82 -35.38 7.22
C THR A 342 23.31 -36.34 8.29
N GLY A 343 22.16 -36.96 8.02
CA GLY A 343 21.52 -37.88 8.96
C GLY A 343 20.79 -39.07 8.34
N ARG A 344 21.38 -39.76 7.34
CA ARG A 344 21.01 -41.18 7.05
C ARG A 344 22.05 -41.88 6.17
N ARG A 345 23.01 -42.57 6.79
CA ARG A 345 23.56 -43.85 6.32
C ARG A 345 24.17 -44.61 7.49
N ARG A 346 23.43 -45.60 8.01
CA ARG A 346 23.87 -46.98 8.27
C ARG A 346 22.82 -47.69 9.14
N THR A 347 21.94 -48.43 8.48
CA THR A 347 21.39 -49.64 9.05
C THR A 347 22.46 -50.74 9.05
N SER A 348 22.34 -51.62 10.05
CA SER A 348 22.85 -52.99 10.14
C SER A 348 24.36 -53.22 10.21
N GLN A 349 24.87 -53.44 11.42
CA GLN A 349 25.27 -54.81 11.82
C GLN A 349 25.56 -54.87 13.34
N ALA A 350 24.88 -55.83 13.97
CA ALA A 350 25.22 -56.60 15.16
C ALA A 350 26.15 -55.97 16.22
N LEU A 351 25.68 -55.92 17.47
CA LEU A 351 26.39 -56.44 18.65
C LEU A 351 25.47 -56.38 19.88
N TRP A 352 24.71 -57.47 20.08
CA TRP A 352 24.30 -57.95 21.40
C TRP A 352 24.74 -59.41 21.47
N SER A 353 25.84 -59.69 22.18
CA SER A 353 26.10 -60.94 22.90
C SER A 353 27.44 -60.77 23.65
N THR A 354 27.45 -60.54 24.95
CA THR A 354 27.43 -61.51 26.07
C THR A 354 28.80 -61.60 26.76
N ALA A 355 28.73 -61.49 28.09
CA ALA A 355 29.54 -62.15 29.11
C ALA A 355 30.95 -61.66 29.47
N SER A 356 31.02 -61.12 30.69
CA SER A 356 32.00 -61.20 31.79
C SER A 356 33.09 -62.29 31.77
N PRO A 357 34.11 -62.23 32.67
CA PRO A 357 34.31 -61.29 33.79
C PRO A 357 35.34 -60.18 33.57
#